data_AF-A0A967YZ34-F1
#
_entry.id   AF-A0A967YZ34-F1
#
_cell.length_a   1.000
_cell.length_b   1.000
_cell.length_c   1.000
_cell.angle_alpha   90.00
_cell.angle_beta   90.00
_cell.angle_gamma   90.00
#
_symmetry.space_group_name_H-M   'P 1'
#
loop_
_entity.id
_entity.type
_entity.pdbx_description
1 polymer ?
#
loop_
_entity_poly.entity_id
_entity_poly.type
_entity_poly.pdbx_seq_one_letter_code
_entity_poly.pdbx_strand_id
1 'polypeptide(L)' 'MAYWFAIRIVKAFQFLSRQNREFILSRQWLRSGTSIGANIAEANGAIHK' A
#
# COMPACT_ATOMS: atom_id res chain seq x y z
N MET A 1 -9.49 8.47 2.80
CA MET A 1 -9.73 7.11 2.25
C MET A 1 -8.43 6.36 1.99
N ALA A 2 -7.55 6.84 1.10
CA ALA A 2 -6.31 6.14 0.73
C ALA A 2 -5.30 5.92 1.86
N TYR A 3 -5.15 6.88 2.79
CA TYR A 3 -4.25 6.74 3.94
C TYR A 3 -4.61 5.55 4.86
N TRP A 4 -5.88 5.46 5.26
CA TRP A 4 -6.39 4.35 6.06
C TRP A 4 -6.25 3.00 5.34
N PHE A 5 -6.44 2.97 4.03
CA PHE A 5 -6.23 1.79 3.21
C PHE A 5 -4.75 1.34 3.21
N ALA A 6 -3.80 2.27 3.03
CA ALA A 6 -2.37 1.97 3.10
C ALA A 6 -1.96 1.37 4.45
N ILE A 7 -2.48 1.90 5.56
CA ILE A 7 -2.24 1.33 6.90
C ILE A 7 -2.74 -0.12 6.99
N ARG A 8 -3.92 -0.42 6.44
CA ARG A 8 -4.47 -1.78 6.43
C ARG A 8 -3.60 -2.74 5.62
N ILE A 9 -3.11 -2.31 4.46
CA ILE A 9 -2.21 -3.10 3.60
C ILE A 9 -0.90 -3.42 4.33
N VAL A 10 -0.31 -2.44 5.02
CA VAL A 10 0.91 -2.65 5.82
C VAL A 10 0.67 -3.66 6.93
N LYS A 11 -0.45 -3.55 7.66
CA LYS A 11 -0.81 -4.52 8.71
C LYS A 11 -1.05 -5.93 8.16
N ALA A 12 -1.70 -6.04 7.01
CA ALA A 12 -1.92 -7.32 6.33
C ALA A 12 -0.61 -7.98 5.89
N PHE A 13 0.32 -7.20 5.30
CA PHE A 13 1.66 -7.68 4.96
C PHE A 13 2.40 -8.22 6.20
N GLN A 14 2.41 -7.47 7.31
CA GLN A 14 3.06 -7.89 8.54
C GLN A 14 2.44 -9.18 9.12
N PHE A 15 1.11 -9.31 9.07
CA PHE A 15 0.41 -10.50 9.53
C PHE A 15 0.77 -11.74 8.68
N LEU A 16 0.69 -11.63 7.35
CA LEU A 16 1.00 -12.72 6.42
C LEU A 16 2.47 -13.15 6.49
N SER A 17 3.38 -12.18 6.63
CA SER A 17 4.81 -12.45 6.82
C SER A 17 5.10 -13.19 8.13
N ARG A 18 4.38 -12.87 9.22
CA ARG A 18 4.58 -13.51 10.53
C ARG A 18 3.95 -14.90 10.62
N GLN A 19 2.69 -15.06 10.19
CA GLN A 19 1.98 -16.34 10.35
C GLN A 19 2.23 -17.35 9.25
N ASN A 20 2.35 -16.89 8.01
CA ASN A 20 2.37 -17.80 6.86
C ASN A 20 3.76 -17.89 6.22
N ARG A 21 4.74 -17.10 6.70
CA ARG A 21 6.02 -16.87 6.01
C ARG A 21 5.82 -16.58 4.52
N GLU A 22 4.73 -15.87 4.20
CA GLU A 22 4.36 -15.51 2.84
C GLU A 22 4.93 -14.11 2.54
N PHE A 23 5.75 -14.01 1.49
CA PHE A 23 6.51 -12.80 1.18
C PHE A 23 6.47 -12.38 -0.30
N ILE A 24 5.92 -13.21 -1.19
CA ILE A 24 5.90 -12.94 -2.62
C ILE A 24 4.64 -12.15 -2.96
N LEU A 25 3.47 -12.72 -2.67
CA LEU A 25 2.18 -12.10 -2.93
C LEU A 25 1.94 -10.92 -1.99
N SER A 26 2.25 -11.06 -0.70
CA SER A 26 2.09 -9.98 0.28
C SER A 26 2.96 -8.77 -0.07
N ARG A 27 4.15 -8.97 -0.64
CA ARG A 27 5.01 -7.88 -1.11
C ARG A 27 4.49 -7.22 -2.38
N GLN A 28 3.94 -7.99 -3.32
CA GLN A 28 3.25 -7.43 -4.49
C GLN A 28 2.06 -6.58 -4.04
N TRP A 29 1.29 -7.08 -3.08
CA TRP A 29 0.11 -6.40 -2.55
C TRP A 29 0.47 -5.15 -1.73
N LEU A 30 1.57 -5.19 -0.96
CA LEU A 30 2.11 -4.02 -0.28
C LEU A 30 2.44 -2.89 -1.27
N ARG A 31 3.11 -3.22 -2.38
CA ARG A 31 3.49 -2.25 -3.42
C ARG A 31 2.27 -1.66 -4.12
N SER A 32 1.33 -2.48 -4.55
CA SER A 32 0.13 -1.99 -5.25
C SER A 32 -0.82 -1.23 -4.31
N GLY A 33 -0.92 -1.64 -3.05
CA GLY A 33 -1.78 -0.97 -2.08
C GLY A 33 -1.25 0.39 -1.63
N THR A 34 0.07 0.57 -1.58
CA THR A 34 0.70 1.87 -1.25
C THR A 34 0.78 2.81 -2.45
N SER A 35 0.89 2.31 -3.68
CA SER A 35 0.94 3.14 -4.90
C SER A 35 -0.34 3.93 -5.14
N ILE A 36 -1.51 3.47 -4.66
CA ILE A 36 -2.76 4.25 -4.73
C ILE A 36 -2.63 5.60 -4.03
N GLY A 37 -2.01 5.62 -2.84
CA GLY A 37 -1.75 6.87 -2.12
C GLY A 37 -0.76 7.77 -2.84
N ALA A 38 0.29 7.18 -3.41
CA ALA A 38 1.28 7.90 -4.21
C ALA A 38 0.64 8.54 -5.46
N ASN A 39 -0.16 7.79 -6.22
CA ASN A 39 -0.84 8.30 -7.42
C ASN A 39 -1.80 9.46 -7.10
N ILE A 40 -2.51 9.40 -5.97
CA ILE A 40 -3.39 10.51 -5.54
C ILE A 40 -2.56 11.74 -5.19
N ALA A 41 -1.43 11.57 -4.50
CA ALA A 41 -0.53 12.67 -4.16
C ALA A 41 0.09 13.30 -5.42
N GLU A 42 0.53 12.48 -6.37
CA GLU A 42 1.04 12.92 -7.67
C GLU A 42 -0.03 13.67 -8.48
N ALA A 43 -1.25 13.15 -8.56
CA ALA A 43 -2.35 13.82 -9.26
C ALA A 43 -2.68 15.18 -8.63
N ASN A 44 -2.74 15.27 -7.30
CA ASN A 44 -2.95 16.54 -6.60
C ASN A 44 -1.79 17.52 -6.84
N GLY A 45 -0.54 17.03 -6.87
CA GLY A 45 0.63 17.84 -7.20
C GLY A 45 0.67 18.29 -8.66
N ALA A 46 0.11 17.50 -9.58
CA ALA A 46 0.01 17.82 -11.00
C ALA A 46 -1.07 18.86 -11.31
N ILE A 47 -2.19 18.87 -10.58
CA ILE A 47 -3.25 19.88 -10.71
C ILE A 47 -2.78 21.26 -10.17
N HIS A 48 -1.86 21.26 -9.21
CA HIS A 48 -1.33 22.47 -8.58
C HIS A 48 -0.10 23.08 -9.29
N LYS A 49 0.18 22.69 -10.54
CA LYS A 49 1.31 23.18 -11.34
C LYS A 49 0.81 23.72 -12.68
#